data_AF-A0A929W4S7-F1
#
_entry.id   AF-A0A929W4S7-F1
#
_cell.length_a   1.000
_cell.length_b   1.000
_cell.length_c   1.000
_cell.angle_alpha   90.00
_cell.angle_beta   90.00
_cell.angle_gamma   90.00
#
_symmetry.space_group_name_H-M   'P 1'
#
loop_
_entity.id
_entity.type
_entity.pdbx_description
1 polymer ?
#
loop_
_entity_poly.entity_id
_entity_poly.type
_entity_poly.pdbx_seq_one_letter_code
_entity_poly.pdbx_strand_id
1 'polypeptide(L)' 'MALHNELGRAGENAACQYLIERDYHIVERNWRCHPLEVDIIADDWGELVFVEVKTSSDDRWEDPAAAV' A
#
# COMPACT_ATOMS: atom_id res chain seq x y z
N MET A 1 -5.44 -7.32 19.16
CA MET A 1 -6.21 -7.35 17.90
C MET A 1 -6.36 -5.97 17.27
N ALA A 2 -6.58 -4.89 18.04
CA ALA A 2 -6.75 -3.52 17.48
C ALA A 2 -5.45 -2.84 16.98
N LEU A 3 -4.30 -3.07 17.61
CA LEU A 3 -3.03 -2.40 17.26
C LEU A 3 -2.55 -2.68 15.82
N HIS A 4 -2.75 -3.91 15.33
CA HIS A 4 -2.27 -4.31 14.00
C HIS A 4 -3.02 -3.57 12.87
N ASN A 5 -4.33 -3.34 13.05
CA ASN A 5 -5.15 -2.65 12.06
C ASN A 5 -4.85 -1.15 12.02
N GLU A 6 -4.56 -0.53 13.18
CA GLU A 6 -4.17 0.88 13.22
C GLU A 6 -2.80 1.12 12.59
N LEU A 7 -1.85 0.21 12.84
CA LEU A 7 -0.52 0.24 12.22
C LEU A 7 -0.61 0.07 10.70
N GLY A 8 -1.34 -0.94 10.22
CA GLY A 8 -1.54 -1.16 8.78
C GLY A 8 -2.18 0.05 8.09
N ARG A 9 -3.23 0.63 8.68
CA ARG A 9 -3.87 1.84 8.15
C ARG A 9 -2.93 3.05 8.13
N ALA A 10 -2.06 3.19 9.15
CA ALA A 10 -1.06 4.25 9.18
C ALA A 10 -0.04 4.09 8.04
N GLY A 11 0.40 2.85 7.78
CA GLY A 11 1.30 2.56 6.65
C GLY A 11 0.65 2.81 5.30
N GLU A 12 -0.61 2.40 5.09
CA GLU A 12 -1.32 2.68 3.83
C GLU A 12 -1.49 4.19 3.59
N ASN A 13 -1.79 4.95 4.65
CA ASN A 13 -1.85 6.41 4.56
C ASN A 13 -0.49 7.03 4.20
N ALA A 14 0.61 6.53 4.79
CA ALA A 14 1.95 6.99 4.47
C ALA A 14 2.35 6.65 3.03
N ALA A 15 1.98 5.46 2.54
CA ALA A 15 2.18 5.06 1.15
C ALA A 15 1.41 5.95 0.17
N CYS A 16 0.13 6.24 0.43
CA CYS A 16 -0.65 7.18 -0.37
C CYS A 16 0.01 8.56 -0.41
N GLN A 17 0.45 9.08 0.74
CA GLN A 17 1.10 10.39 0.82
C GLN A 17 2.40 10.41 -0.02
N TYR A 18 3.22 9.37 0.10
CA TYR A 18 4.45 9.20 -0.67
C TYR A 18 4.23 9.20 -2.19
N LEU A 19 3.16 8.54 -2.64
CA LEU A 19 2.75 8.47 -4.05
C LEU A 19 2.27 9.83 -4.54
N ILE A 20 1.40 10.51 -3.78
CA ILE A 20 0.88 11.85 -4.13
C ILE A 20 2.03 12.87 -4.23
N GLU A 21 3.02 12.81 -3.34
CA GLU A 21 4.21 13.67 -3.37
C GLU A 21 5.10 13.45 -4.61
N ARG A 22 4.87 12.36 -5.36
CA ARG A 22 5.55 12.01 -6.61
C ARG A 22 4.65 12.15 -7.84
N ASP A 23 3.56 12.92 -7.71
CA ASP A 23 2.59 13.19 -8.77
C ASP A 23 1.79 11.96 -9.23
N TYR A 24 1.78 10.86 -8.45
CA TYR A 24 0.84 9.77 -8.70
C TYR A 24 -0.57 10.20 -8.31
N HIS A 25 -1.56 9.81 -9.11
CA HIS A 25 -2.96 10.01 -8.78
C HIS A 25 -3.56 8.74 -8.18
N ILE A 26 -4.01 8.81 -6.92
CA ILE A 26 -4.66 7.67 -6.27
C ILE A 26 -6.04 7.43 -6.92
N VAL A 27 -6.20 6.28 -7.56
CA VAL A 27 -7.45 5.86 -8.21
C VAL A 27 -8.38 5.22 -7.20
N GLU A 28 -7.87 4.28 -6.40
CA GLU A 28 -8.67 3.57 -5.41
C GLU A 28 -7.79 3.06 -4.26
N ARG A 29 -8.40 2.84 -3.09
CA ARG A 29 -7.77 2.30 -1.90
C ARG A 29 -8.62 1.17 -1.35
N ASN A 30 -7.99 0.15 -0.77
CA ASN A 30 -8.64 -1.05 -0.23
C ASN A 30 -9.60 -1.69 -1.25
N TRP A 31 -9.18 -1.79 -2.51
CA TRP A 31 -9.99 -2.40 -3.55
C TRP A 31 -10.15 -3.90 -3.28
N ARG A 32 -11.35 -4.41 -3.50
CA ARG A 32 -11.72 -5.81 -3.24
C ARG A 32 -12.68 -6.29 -4.32
N CYS A 33 -12.33 -7.40 -4.98
CA CYS A 33 -13.20 -8.13 -5.89
C CYS A 33 -12.95 -9.61 -5.71
N HIS A 34 -13.77 -10.28 -4.90
CA HIS A 34 -13.50 -11.64 -4.42
C HIS A 34 -13.12 -12.60 -5.57
N PRO A 35 -11.98 -13.32 -5.47
CA PRO A 35 -11.08 -13.46 -4.31
C PRO A 35 -9.90 -12.46 -4.26
N LEU A 36 -9.88 -11.46 -5.13
CA LEU A 36 -8.78 -10.52 -5.32
C LEU A 36 -8.86 -9.31 -4.38
N GLU A 37 -7.69 -8.83 -3.98
CA GLU A 37 -7.51 -7.63 -3.19
C GLU A 37 -6.30 -6.81 -3.64
N VAL A 38 -6.39 -5.49 -3.51
CA VAL A 38 -5.28 -4.54 -3.73
C VAL A 38 -5.40 -3.43 -2.69
N ASP A 39 -4.28 -3.07 -2.05
CA ASP A 39 -4.28 -1.99 -1.05
C ASP A 39 -4.42 -0.61 -1.69
N ILE A 40 -3.64 -0.30 -2.73
CA ILE A 40 -3.70 0.99 -3.42
C ILE A 40 -3.60 0.77 -4.94
N ILE A 41 -4.46 1.44 -5.70
CA ILE A 41 -4.38 1.57 -7.15
C ILE A 41 -4.06 3.03 -7.45
N ALA A 42 -3.00 3.28 -8.22
CA ALA A 42 -2.57 4.62 -8.61
C ALA A 42 -2.36 4.73 -10.12
N ASP A 43 -2.45 5.94 -10.65
CA ASP A 43 -2.11 6.31 -12.01
C ASP A 43 -0.79 7.09 -12.02
N ASP A 44 0.14 6.66 -12.85
CA ASP A 44 1.43 7.29 -13.14
C ASP A 44 1.45 7.70 -14.61
N TRP A 45 0.96 8.91 -14.90
CA TRP A 45 0.90 9.44 -16.27
C TRP A 45 0.22 8.51 -17.29
N GLY A 46 -0.87 7.85 -16.88
CA GLY A 46 -1.61 6.89 -17.72
C GLY A 46 -1.21 5.43 -17.55
N GLU A 47 -0.21 5.13 -16.71
CA GLU A 47 0.12 3.77 -16.30
C GLU A 47 -0.55 3.42 -14.95
N LEU A 48 -1.32 2.33 -14.91
CA LEU A 48 -1.91 1.85 -13.67
C LEU A 48 -0.89 1.04 -12.86
N VAL A 49 -0.65 1.50 -11.63
CA VAL A 49 0.27 0.91 -10.66
C VAL A 49 -0.51 0.33 -9.49
N PHE A 50 -0.29 -0.96 -9.21
CA PHE A 50 -0.88 -1.68 -8.08
C PHE A 50 0.16 -1.77 -6.96
N VAL A 51 -0.20 -1.29 -5.78
CA VAL A 51 0.71 -1.22 -4.64
C VAL A 51 0.15 -2.03 -3.48
N GLU A 52 0.96 -2.96 -3.00
CA GLU A 52 0.73 -3.74 -1.78
C GLU A 52 1.52 -3.10 -0.63
N VAL A 53 0.87 -2.84 0.51
CA VAL A 53 1.49 -2.10 1.62
C VAL A 53 1.77 -3.03 2.79
N LYS A 54 3.06 -3.29 3.04
CA LYS A 54 3.51 -4.00 4.22
C LYS A 54 4.02 -3.01 5.27
N THR A 55 3.44 -3.06 6.47
CA THR A 55 3.85 -2.22 7.60
C THR A 55 4.40 -3.09 8.72
N SER A 56 5.61 -2.80 9.18
CA SER A 56 6.26 -3.48 10.31
C SER A 56 6.67 -2.47 11.37
N SER A 57 6.56 -2.84 12.64
CA SER A 57 7.10 -2.08 13.78
C SER A 57 8.56 -2.43 14.10
N ASP A 58 9.09 -3.48 13.47
CA ASP A 58 10.48 -3.91 13.63
C ASP A 58 11.34 -3.30 12.51
N ASP A 59 12.54 -2.86 12.87
CA ASP A 59 13.56 -2.31 11.94
C ASP A 59 14.24 -3.40 11.06
N ARG A 60 13.63 -4.58 11.00
CA ARG A 60 14.10 -5.66 10.14
C ARG A 60 13.51 -5.45 8.75
N TRP A 61 14.29 -4.80 7.91
CA TRP A 61 14.04 -4.78 6.48
C TRP A 61 14.22 -6.20 5.94
N GLU A 62 13.11 -6.85 5.56
CA GLU A 62 13.14 -8.10 4.81
C GLU A 62 13.04 -7.77 3.32
N ASP A 63 13.82 -8.46 2.49
CA ASP A 63 13.76 -8.27 1.04
C ASP A 63 12.30 -8.42 0.57
N PRO A 64 11.71 -7.42 -0.10
CA PRO A 64 10.33 -7.48 -0.57
C PRO A 64 10.04 -8.73 -1.41
N ALA A 65 11.04 -9.25 -2.13
CA ALA A 65 10.94 -10.46 -2.92
C ALA A 65 11.09 -11.76 -2.09
N ALA A 66 11.67 -11.70 -0.89
CA ALA A 66 11.81 -12.84 0.01
C ALA A 66 10.58 -13.04 0.92
N ALA A 67 9.72 -12.04 1.04
CA ALA A 67 8.47 -12.10 1.80
C ALA A 67 7.32 -12.64 0.93
N VAL A 68 7.35 -13.94 0.61
CA VAL A 68 6.24 -14.70 0.00
C VAL A 68 5.50 -15.48 1.08
#